data_AF-A0A7R9WWJ6-F1
#
_entry.id   AF-A0A7R9WWJ6-F1
#
_cell.length_a   1.000
_cell.length_b   1.000
_cell.length_c   1.000
_cell.angle_alpha   90.00
_cell.angle_beta   90.00
_cell.angle_gamma   90.00
#
_symmetry.space_group_name_H-M   'P 1'
#
loop_
_entity.id
_entity.type
_entity.pdbx_description
1 polymer ?
#
loop_
_entity_poly.entity_id
_entity_poly.type
_entity_poly.pdbx_seq_one_letter_code
_entity_poly.pdbx_strand_id
1 'polypeptide(L)'
;AAPTRPPRATLRPTISTHEPTVQPTLAPTASFSPTATPTTVPIRILLQEIIFEAAPASYSNLLTQGTSQNRALNWLASEDDVLTLIDGPPEKVVQRWALATVFYATNGQDWYQLAGWLTSSDECDWFFRTDRGNTCNNDGYIEILDLEDNNLSGSIPDEIGLFGSAIRILSFIDNTIAGAIPSAIGRLVSLERLELTRNELDGPIPTEVGELRQLSKFTNSDRIRDFCTCPYIPLCWCCCRVSAQPS
;
A
#
# COMPACT_ATOMS: atom_id res chain seq x y z
N ALA A 1 124.56 -39.13 -4.84
CA ALA A 1 123.57 -39.96 -4.14
C ALA A 1 122.22 -39.24 -4.18
N ALA A 2 121.20 -39.88 -4.72
CA ALA A 2 119.83 -39.36 -4.86
C ALA A 2 119.06 -39.45 -3.51
N PRO A 3 117.77 -39.13 -3.44
CA PRO A 3 117.11 -37.83 -3.60
C PRO A 3 116.11 -37.56 -2.43
N THR A 4 115.66 -36.32 -2.20
CA THR A 4 114.44 -36.09 -1.38
C THR A 4 113.58 -34.93 -1.88
N ARG A 5 112.55 -35.35 -2.63
CA ARG A 5 111.15 -34.90 -2.75
C ARG A 5 110.75 -33.47 -2.27
N PRO A 6 110.03 -32.69 -3.11
CA PRO A 6 109.50 -31.38 -2.74
C PRO A 6 108.19 -31.48 -1.92
N PRO A 7 107.85 -30.46 -1.09
CA PRO A 7 106.56 -30.38 -0.42
C PRO A 7 105.44 -29.90 -1.35
N ARG A 8 104.24 -30.38 -1.03
CA ARG A 8 103.00 -30.43 -1.80
C ARG A 8 102.25 -29.10 -1.73
N ALA A 9 101.89 -28.54 -2.89
CA ALA A 9 100.96 -27.42 -3.00
C ALA A 9 99.52 -27.87 -2.65
N THR A 10 98.91 -27.20 -1.67
CA THR A 10 97.47 -27.32 -1.37
C THR A 10 96.70 -26.33 -2.24
N LEU A 11 96.07 -26.84 -3.30
CA LEU A 11 95.07 -26.12 -4.08
C LEU A 11 93.73 -26.17 -3.32
N ARG A 12 93.21 -24.98 -2.99
CA ARG A 12 91.87 -24.77 -2.41
C ARG A 12 90.86 -24.73 -3.56
N PRO A 13 89.75 -25.47 -3.51
CA PRO A 13 88.79 -25.49 -4.61
C PRO A 13 87.98 -24.19 -4.61
N THR A 14 87.99 -23.49 -5.76
CA THR A 14 87.02 -22.45 -6.11
C THR A 14 85.68 -23.09 -6.43
N ILE A 15 84.70 -22.90 -5.55
CA ILE A 15 83.29 -23.22 -5.81
C ILE A 15 82.66 -21.95 -6.40
N SER A 16 82.26 -22.03 -7.67
CA SER A 16 81.44 -21.03 -8.35
C SER A 16 79.98 -21.39 -8.11
N THR A 17 79.29 -20.62 -7.27
CA THR A 17 77.83 -20.68 -7.13
C THR A 17 77.25 -19.47 -7.83
N HIS A 18 76.81 -19.68 -9.07
CA HIS A 18 75.88 -18.79 -9.74
C HIS A 18 74.55 -18.82 -8.97
N GLU A 19 74.23 -17.72 -8.30
CA GLU A 19 72.94 -17.48 -7.68
C GLU A 19 72.02 -16.78 -8.69
N PRO A 20 70.86 -17.36 -9.06
CA PRO A 20 69.91 -16.68 -9.94
C PRO A 20 69.12 -15.63 -9.16
N THR A 21 69.23 -14.38 -9.61
CA THR A 21 68.46 -13.23 -9.13
C THR A 21 66.95 -13.48 -9.29
N VAL A 22 66.25 -13.74 -8.19
CA VAL A 22 64.78 -13.80 -8.15
C VAL A 22 64.24 -12.38 -8.20
N GLN A 23 63.65 -11.98 -9.33
CA GLN A 23 62.87 -10.74 -9.43
C GLN A 23 61.61 -10.86 -8.54
N PRO A 24 61.26 -9.84 -7.74
CA PRO A 24 60.02 -9.85 -6.99
C PRO A 24 58.83 -9.74 -7.96
N THR A 25 57.99 -10.78 -7.98
CA THR A 25 56.71 -10.77 -8.68
C THR A 25 55.80 -9.73 -8.02
N LEU A 26 55.52 -8.63 -8.71
CA LEU A 26 54.48 -7.68 -8.32
C LEU A 26 53.14 -8.41 -8.33
N ALA A 27 52.55 -8.61 -7.14
CA ALA A 27 51.16 -9.02 -7.02
C ALA A 27 50.28 -7.93 -7.66
N PRO A 28 49.24 -8.28 -8.43
CA PRO A 28 48.33 -7.29 -8.99
C PRO A 28 47.64 -6.56 -7.84
N THR A 29 47.93 -5.27 -7.72
CA THR A 29 47.19 -4.34 -6.87
C THR A 29 45.75 -4.31 -7.40
N ALA A 30 44.84 -5.01 -6.73
CA ALA A 30 43.41 -4.85 -6.96
C ALA A 30 43.06 -3.39 -6.63
N SER A 31 42.86 -2.57 -7.65
CA SER A 31 42.28 -1.24 -7.49
C SER A 31 40.81 -1.43 -7.12
N PHE A 32 40.51 -1.46 -5.82
CA PHE A 32 39.14 -1.31 -5.36
C PHE A 32 38.72 0.13 -5.67
N SER A 33 38.01 0.30 -6.78
CA SER A 33 37.22 1.50 -7.04
C SER A 33 35.99 1.42 -6.14
N PRO A 34 35.79 2.33 -5.17
CA PRO A 34 34.52 2.40 -4.46
C PRO A 34 33.54 3.13 -5.36
N THR A 35 33.03 2.46 -6.38
CA THR A 35 31.77 2.90 -6.99
C THR A 35 30.67 2.37 -6.08
N ALA A 36 30.50 3.02 -4.92
CA ALA A 36 29.25 2.90 -4.18
C ALA A 36 28.20 3.61 -5.03
N THR A 37 27.50 2.85 -5.87
CA THR A 37 26.18 3.26 -6.35
C THR A 37 25.35 3.61 -5.12
N PRO A 38 24.66 4.78 -5.08
CA PRO A 38 23.70 5.03 -4.03
C PRO A 38 22.71 3.85 -4.05
N THR A 39 22.62 3.13 -2.94
CA THR A 39 21.65 2.05 -2.76
C THR A 39 20.27 2.69 -2.83
N THR A 40 19.69 2.72 -4.02
CA THR A 40 18.28 3.06 -4.22
C THR A 40 17.49 2.01 -3.45
N VAL A 41 16.84 2.43 -2.36
CA VAL A 41 15.90 1.56 -1.65
C VAL A 41 14.87 1.10 -2.68
N PRO A 42 14.61 -0.21 -2.84
CA PRO A 42 13.58 -0.68 -3.75
C PRO A 42 12.25 0.01 -3.44
N ILE A 43 11.60 0.57 -4.47
CA ILE A 43 10.33 1.31 -4.34
C ILE A 43 9.32 0.55 -3.49
N ARG A 44 9.22 -0.77 -3.69
CA ARG A 44 8.33 -1.64 -2.92
C ARG A 44 8.55 -1.58 -1.40
N ILE A 45 9.80 -1.45 -0.94
CA ILE A 45 10.12 -1.36 0.49
C ILE A 45 9.66 0.00 1.03
N LEU A 46 9.89 1.09 0.31
CA LEU A 46 9.42 2.42 0.70
C LEU A 46 7.89 2.46 0.78
N LEU A 47 7.19 1.88 -0.19
CA LEU A 47 5.72 1.77 -0.16
C LEU A 47 5.23 0.97 1.05
N GLN A 48 5.90 -0.15 1.38
CA GLN A 48 5.56 -0.94 2.56
C GLN A 48 5.72 -0.17 3.86
N GLU A 49 6.77 0.66 3.98
CA GLU A 49 6.99 1.51 5.15
C GLU A 49 5.89 2.57 5.27
N ILE A 50 5.60 3.30 4.19
CA ILE A 50 4.53 4.31 4.16
C ILE A 50 3.18 3.70 4.56
N ILE A 51 2.83 2.54 3.97
CA ILE A 51 1.55 1.89 4.25
C ILE A 51 1.52 1.29 5.66
N PHE A 52 2.64 0.77 6.18
CA PHE A 52 2.71 0.24 7.54
C PHE A 52 2.41 1.30 8.60
N GLU A 53 2.94 2.51 8.43
CA GLU A 53 2.68 3.64 9.32
C GLU A 53 1.19 4.04 9.32
N ALA A 54 0.55 4.04 8.15
CA ALA A 54 -0.86 4.41 8.03
C ALA A 54 -1.85 3.28 8.42
N ALA A 55 -1.50 2.03 8.15
CA ALA A 55 -2.38 0.87 8.25
C ALA A 55 -1.67 -0.36 8.86
N PRO A 56 -1.21 -0.31 10.12
CA PRO A 56 -0.42 -1.38 10.72
C PRO A 56 -1.18 -2.71 10.81
N ALA A 57 -2.51 -2.66 10.96
CA ALA A 57 -3.37 -3.85 10.99
C ALA A 57 -3.38 -4.61 9.65
N SER A 58 -3.10 -3.93 8.54
CA SER A 58 -3.07 -4.52 7.20
C SER A 58 -1.73 -5.17 6.87
N TYR A 59 -0.69 -5.00 7.68
CA TYR A 59 0.68 -5.39 7.35
C TYR A 59 0.84 -6.88 6.99
N SER A 60 0.18 -7.77 7.72
CA SER A 60 0.20 -9.21 7.38
C SER A 60 -0.46 -9.49 6.03
N ASN A 61 -1.53 -8.77 5.70
CA ASN A 61 -2.22 -8.89 4.41
C ASN A 61 -1.38 -8.30 3.28
N LEU A 62 -0.63 -7.21 3.51
CA LEU A 62 0.31 -6.66 2.53
C LEU A 62 1.36 -7.70 2.09
N LEU A 63 1.81 -8.54 3.01
CA LEU A 63 2.86 -9.55 2.75
C LEU A 63 2.31 -10.87 2.22
N THR A 64 1.02 -11.14 2.43
CA THR A 64 0.39 -12.40 2.04
C THR A 64 -0.07 -12.34 0.59
N GLN A 65 0.49 -13.21 -0.26
CA GLN A 65 0.17 -13.24 -1.67
C GLN A 65 -1.31 -13.50 -1.93
N GLY A 66 -1.91 -12.72 -2.83
CA GLY A 66 -3.28 -12.92 -3.30
C GLY A 66 -4.36 -12.18 -2.52
N THR A 67 -4.03 -11.58 -1.37
CA THR A 67 -4.93 -10.62 -0.70
C THR A 67 -5.13 -9.37 -1.56
N SER A 68 -6.21 -8.63 -1.34
CA SER A 68 -6.47 -7.36 -2.03
C SER A 68 -5.38 -6.34 -1.74
N GLN A 69 -4.92 -6.27 -0.50
CA GLN A 69 -3.83 -5.41 -0.02
C GLN A 69 -2.51 -5.70 -0.75
N ASN A 70 -2.15 -6.98 -0.90
CA ASN A 70 -0.95 -7.38 -1.61
C ASN A 70 -1.02 -7.08 -3.10
N ARG A 71 -2.18 -7.31 -3.73
CA ARG A 71 -2.40 -6.96 -5.15
C ARG A 71 -2.29 -5.45 -5.37
N ALA A 72 -2.91 -4.65 -4.50
CA ALA A 72 -2.81 -3.18 -4.53
C ALA A 72 -1.36 -2.70 -4.39
N LEU A 73 -0.60 -3.27 -3.45
CA LEU A 73 0.82 -2.95 -3.28
C LEU A 73 1.64 -3.35 -4.52
N ASN A 74 1.39 -4.52 -5.09
CA ASN A 74 2.11 -4.97 -6.26
C ASN A 74 1.82 -4.06 -7.47
N TRP A 75 0.55 -3.72 -7.71
CA TRP A 75 0.16 -2.77 -8.77
C TRP A 75 0.88 -1.43 -8.61
N LEU A 76 0.85 -0.82 -7.42
CA LEU A 76 1.62 0.40 -7.14
C LEU A 76 3.11 0.22 -7.44
N ALA A 77 3.71 -0.88 -6.98
CA ALA A 77 5.15 -1.08 -7.11
C ALA A 77 5.63 -1.40 -8.54
N SER A 78 4.75 -1.87 -9.44
CA SER A 78 5.16 -2.38 -10.76
C SER A 78 4.45 -1.77 -11.97
N GLU A 79 3.25 -1.23 -11.82
CA GLU A 79 2.41 -0.80 -12.94
C GLU A 79 2.09 0.71 -12.90
N ASP A 80 2.22 1.35 -11.75
CA ASP A 80 1.90 2.75 -11.55
C ASP A 80 3.15 3.65 -11.55
N ASP A 81 2.98 4.94 -11.88
CA ASP A 81 4.07 5.93 -11.91
C ASP A 81 4.24 6.62 -10.54
N VAL A 82 4.53 5.80 -9.53
CA VAL A 82 4.54 6.24 -8.12
C VAL A 82 5.75 7.10 -7.77
N LEU A 83 6.74 7.22 -8.66
CA LEU A 83 7.90 8.08 -8.44
C LEU A 83 7.48 9.54 -8.23
N THR A 84 6.44 9.99 -8.95
CA THR A 84 5.88 11.35 -8.78
C THR A 84 5.11 11.52 -7.47
N LEU A 85 4.62 10.43 -6.89
CA LEU A 85 3.84 10.40 -5.64
C LEU A 85 4.73 10.31 -4.39
N ILE A 86 5.87 9.62 -4.48
CA ILE A 86 6.78 9.41 -3.35
C ILE A 86 7.45 10.71 -2.88
N ASP A 87 7.67 11.67 -3.77
CA ASP A 87 8.18 13.00 -3.41
C ASP A 87 7.10 13.91 -2.78
N GLY A 88 5.84 13.46 -2.78
CA GLY A 88 4.69 14.16 -2.21
C GLY A 88 4.33 13.72 -0.79
N PRO A 89 3.17 14.17 -0.28
CA PRO A 89 2.66 13.74 1.02
C PRO A 89 2.40 12.22 1.05
N PRO A 90 2.83 11.48 2.09
CA PRO A 90 2.63 10.03 2.17
C PRO A 90 1.15 9.62 2.12
N GLU A 91 0.25 10.50 2.53
CA GLU A 91 -1.20 10.30 2.49
C GLU A 91 -1.71 10.08 1.05
N LYS A 92 -1.04 10.64 0.04
CA LYS A 92 -1.40 10.41 -1.37
C LYS A 92 -1.09 8.98 -1.81
N VAL A 93 0.08 8.46 -1.41
CA VAL A 93 0.42 7.05 -1.63
C VAL A 93 -0.58 6.14 -0.93
N VAL A 94 -0.95 6.47 0.31
CA VAL A 94 -1.93 5.71 1.09
C VAL A 94 -3.33 5.76 0.46
N GLN A 95 -3.77 6.93 -0.02
CA GLN A 95 -5.05 7.09 -0.73
C GLN A 95 -5.09 6.18 -1.96
N ARG A 96 -4.04 6.23 -2.78
CA ARG A 96 -3.95 5.45 -4.02
C ARG A 96 -3.95 3.94 -3.74
N TRP A 97 -3.21 3.52 -2.70
CA TRP A 97 -3.23 2.15 -2.22
C TRP A 97 -4.59 1.71 -1.68
N ALA A 98 -5.27 2.58 -0.92
CA ALA A 98 -6.60 2.30 -0.37
C ALA A 98 -7.65 2.13 -1.48
N LEU A 99 -7.63 3.01 -2.49
CA LEU A 99 -8.47 2.87 -3.68
C LEU A 99 -8.18 1.56 -4.41
N ALA A 100 -6.92 1.25 -4.71
CA ALA A 100 -6.57 -0.02 -5.35
C ALA A 100 -6.99 -1.24 -4.51
N THR A 101 -6.95 -1.13 -3.18
CA THR A 101 -7.44 -2.19 -2.29
C THR A 101 -8.95 -2.33 -2.37
N VAL A 102 -9.71 -1.23 -2.41
CA VAL A 102 -11.16 -1.24 -2.68
C VAL A 102 -11.45 -1.93 -4.00
N PHE A 103 -10.74 -1.55 -5.07
CA PHE A 103 -10.86 -2.18 -6.38
C PHE A 103 -10.71 -3.71 -6.29
N TYR A 104 -9.61 -4.21 -5.73
CA TYR A 104 -9.38 -5.66 -5.66
C TYR A 104 -10.32 -6.38 -4.68
N ALA A 105 -10.68 -5.74 -3.57
CA ALA A 105 -11.58 -6.30 -2.56
C ALA A 105 -13.02 -6.44 -3.06
N THR A 106 -13.45 -5.56 -3.98
CA THR A 106 -14.80 -5.59 -4.51
C THR A 106 -14.89 -6.01 -5.97
N ASN A 107 -13.95 -6.85 -6.39
CA ASN A 107 -13.89 -7.48 -7.71
C ASN A 107 -13.92 -6.48 -8.88
N GLY A 108 -13.04 -5.48 -8.79
CA GLY A 108 -12.89 -4.38 -9.73
C GLY A 108 -12.90 -4.75 -11.20
N GLN A 109 -12.33 -5.89 -11.57
CA GLN A 109 -12.25 -6.33 -12.96
C GLN A 109 -13.62 -6.54 -13.63
N ASP A 110 -14.68 -6.74 -12.83
CA ASP A 110 -16.04 -6.95 -13.31
C ASP A 110 -16.95 -5.72 -13.15
N TRP A 111 -16.41 -4.56 -12.76
CA TRP A 111 -17.18 -3.32 -12.62
C TRP A 111 -17.66 -2.81 -13.98
N TYR A 112 -18.80 -2.12 -13.99
CA TYR A 112 -19.35 -1.54 -15.22
C TYR A 112 -18.56 -0.30 -15.69
N GLN A 113 -18.14 0.54 -14.76
CA GLN A 113 -17.37 1.77 -14.97
C GLN A 113 -15.98 1.58 -14.38
N LEU A 114 -14.99 1.63 -15.26
CA LEU A 114 -13.57 1.37 -14.99
C LEU A 114 -12.65 2.50 -15.47
N ALA A 115 -13.21 3.61 -15.95
CA ALA A 115 -12.44 4.68 -16.55
C ALA A 115 -11.38 5.21 -15.58
N GLY A 116 -10.10 5.09 -15.94
CA GLY A 116 -8.98 5.60 -15.15
C GLY A 116 -8.56 4.74 -13.94
N TRP A 117 -9.39 3.81 -13.48
CA TRP A 117 -9.05 2.93 -12.35
C TRP A 117 -7.78 2.12 -12.62
N LEU A 118 -6.88 2.10 -11.63
CA LEU A 118 -5.59 1.43 -11.73
C LEU A 118 -4.72 1.90 -12.90
N THR A 119 -4.86 3.16 -13.33
CA THR A 119 -3.97 3.81 -14.30
C THR A 119 -3.08 4.85 -13.62
N SER A 120 -2.07 5.37 -14.32
CA SER A 120 -1.18 6.42 -13.81
C SER A 120 -1.82 7.81 -13.76
N SER A 121 -3.07 8.00 -14.19
CA SER A 121 -3.74 9.29 -14.07
C SER A 121 -3.97 9.67 -12.60
N ASP A 122 -4.22 10.96 -12.35
CA ASP A 122 -4.65 11.43 -11.03
C ASP A 122 -5.96 10.74 -10.62
N GLU A 123 -6.10 10.36 -9.35
CA GLU A 123 -7.26 9.62 -8.86
C GLU A 123 -8.55 10.45 -8.93
N CYS A 124 -8.43 11.77 -8.98
CA CYS A 124 -9.56 12.66 -9.18
C CYS A 124 -10.23 12.45 -10.55
N ASP A 125 -9.51 11.88 -11.52
CA ASP A 125 -10.00 11.56 -12.86
C ASP A 125 -10.48 10.11 -13.02
N TRP A 126 -10.32 9.24 -12.01
CA TRP A 126 -10.73 7.81 -12.07
C TRP A 126 -12.26 7.62 -12.05
N PHE A 127 -13.02 8.71 -11.97
CA PHE A 127 -14.47 8.70 -11.86
C PHE A 127 -15.05 9.61 -12.93
N PHE A 128 -14.94 9.21 -14.19
CA PHE A 128 -15.54 10.00 -15.27
C PHE A 128 -17.06 9.77 -15.36
N ARG A 129 -17.80 10.35 -14.41
CA ARG A 129 -19.25 10.57 -14.51
C ARG A 129 -19.52 12.05 -14.63
N THR A 130 -19.89 12.50 -15.83
CA THR A 130 -20.10 13.92 -16.14
C THR A 130 -21.24 14.56 -15.34
N ASP A 131 -22.10 13.76 -14.70
CA ASP A 131 -23.25 14.19 -13.91
C ASP A 131 -22.95 14.43 -12.42
N ARG A 132 -21.80 13.96 -11.89
CA ARG A 132 -21.55 13.93 -10.43
C ARG A 132 -20.52 14.96 -9.91
N GLY A 133 -19.87 15.72 -10.79
CA GLY A 133 -18.96 16.82 -10.42
C GLY A 133 -17.54 16.35 -10.03
N ASN A 134 -16.76 17.25 -9.42
CA ASN A 134 -15.39 16.95 -8.97
C ASN A 134 -15.39 15.99 -7.77
N THR A 135 -14.60 14.92 -7.87
CA THR A 135 -14.51 13.83 -6.88
C THR A 135 -13.58 14.16 -5.70
N CYS A 136 -12.67 15.12 -5.88
CA CYS A 136 -11.63 15.49 -4.92
C CYS A 136 -11.82 16.89 -4.34
N ASN A 137 -11.25 17.07 -3.14
CA ASN A 137 -11.07 18.39 -2.54
C ASN A 137 -9.91 19.17 -3.21
N ASN A 138 -9.68 20.41 -2.75
CA ASN A 138 -8.65 21.30 -3.31
C ASN A 138 -7.20 20.80 -3.15
N ASP A 139 -6.96 19.88 -2.22
CA ASP A 139 -5.66 19.25 -1.98
C ASP A 139 -5.51 17.93 -2.78
N GLY A 140 -6.51 17.60 -3.60
CA GLY A 140 -6.57 16.41 -4.45
C GLY A 140 -6.88 15.10 -3.71
N TYR A 141 -7.36 15.17 -2.46
CA TYR A 141 -7.83 13.96 -1.77
C TYR A 141 -9.28 13.67 -2.15
N ILE A 142 -9.64 12.38 -2.24
CA ILE A 142 -11.00 11.94 -2.56
C ILE A 142 -11.96 12.45 -1.48
N GLU A 143 -12.88 13.31 -1.89
CA GLU A 143 -13.95 13.86 -1.05
C GLU A 143 -15.26 13.08 -1.25
N ILE A 144 -15.46 12.53 -2.45
CA ILE A 144 -16.67 11.80 -2.84
C ILE A 144 -16.25 10.48 -3.48
N LEU A 145 -16.61 9.35 -2.88
CA LEU A 145 -16.47 8.03 -3.51
C LEU A 145 -17.86 7.49 -3.83
N ASP A 146 -18.30 7.69 -5.06
CA ASP A 146 -19.61 7.26 -5.55
C ASP A 146 -19.46 6.16 -6.61
N LEU A 147 -19.69 4.91 -6.18
CA LEU A 147 -19.65 3.71 -7.00
C LEU A 147 -21.05 3.08 -7.09
N GLU A 148 -22.10 3.92 -7.08
CA GLU A 148 -23.49 3.50 -7.25
C GLU A 148 -23.70 2.73 -8.56
N ASP A 149 -24.43 1.62 -8.54
CA ASP A 149 -24.79 0.85 -9.74
C ASP A 149 -23.57 0.48 -10.60
N ASN A 150 -22.58 -0.16 -9.99
CA ASN A 150 -21.29 -0.43 -10.63
C ASN A 150 -20.83 -1.89 -10.54
N ASN A 151 -21.74 -2.80 -10.19
CA ASN A 151 -21.48 -4.24 -10.09
C ASN A 151 -20.36 -4.61 -9.10
N LEU A 152 -20.19 -3.84 -8.03
CA LEU A 152 -19.29 -4.20 -6.95
C LEU A 152 -19.81 -5.47 -6.28
N SER A 153 -18.92 -6.44 -6.05
CA SER A 153 -19.20 -7.66 -5.27
C SER A 153 -18.14 -7.80 -4.17
N GLY A 154 -18.03 -8.91 -3.45
CA GLY A 154 -17.02 -9.06 -2.40
C GLY A 154 -17.40 -8.32 -1.11
N SER A 155 -16.44 -7.68 -0.43
CA SER A 155 -16.66 -7.02 0.87
C SER A 155 -16.00 -5.65 0.96
N ILE A 156 -16.54 -4.75 1.80
CA ILE A 156 -15.90 -3.45 2.08
C ILE A 156 -14.62 -3.69 2.89
N PRO A 157 -13.43 -3.30 2.40
CA PRO A 157 -12.19 -3.49 3.13
C PRO A 157 -12.01 -2.46 4.26
N ASP A 158 -11.25 -2.81 5.31
CA ASP A 158 -10.92 -1.89 6.41
C ASP A 158 -10.15 -0.65 5.94
N GLU A 159 -9.44 -0.76 4.81
CA GLU A 159 -8.71 0.32 4.16
C GLU A 159 -9.62 1.49 3.74
N ILE A 160 -10.95 1.32 3.70
CA ILE A 160 -11.88 2.44 3.53
C ILE A 160 -11.67 3.51 4.61
N GLY A 161 -11.27 3.13 5.82
CA GLY A 161 -11.01 4.08 6.91
C GLY A 161 -9.79 4.98 6.69
N LEU A 162 -8.95 4.71 5.68
CA LEU A 162 -7.74 5.49 5.40
C LEU A 162 -8.00 6.78 4.64
N PHE A 163 -9.20 6.96 4.06
CA PHE A 163 -9.62 8.26 3.55
C PHE A 163 -9.85 9.30 4.66
N GLY A 164 -9.95 8.84 5.92
CA GLY A 164 -9.91 9.68 7.11
C GLY A 164 -10.84 10.90 7.04
N SER A 165 -10.28 12.10 7.21
CA SER A 165 -11.04 13.34 7.19
C SER A 165 -11.29 13.91 5.79
N ALA A 166 -10.79 13.29 4.72
CA ALA A 166 -10.95 13.80 3.36
C ALA A 166 -12.34 13.49 2.79
N ILE A 167 -12.85 12.28 3.04
CA ILE A 167 -14.10 11.81 2.46
C ILE A 167 -15.32 12.36 3.21
N ARG A 168 -16.30 12.83 2.44
CA ARG A 168 -17.60 13.34 2.90
C ARG A 168 -18.77 12.50 2.40
N ILE A 169 -18.64 11.90 1.23
CA ILE A 169 -19.69 11.06 0.64
C ILE A 169 -19.08 9.70 0.27
N LEU A 170 -19.66 8.64 0.83
CA LEU A 170 -19.37 7.26 0.46
C LEU A 170 -20.67 6.59 0.02
N SER A 171 -20.81 6.32 -1.27
CA SER A 171 -22.00 5.74 -1.88
C SER A 171 -21.65 4.46 -2.63
N PHE A 172 -22.18 3.34 -2.16
CA PHE A 172 -22.09 2.02 -2.80
C PHE A 172 -23.48 1.46 -3.11
N ILE A 173 -24.47 2.33 -3.29
CA ILE A 173 -25.86 1.97 -3.59
C ILE A 173 -25.93 1.04 -4.82
N ASP A 174 -26.89 0.12 -4.88
CA ASP A 174 -27.12 -0.74 -6.06
C ASP A 174 -25.89 -1.58 -6.45
N ASN A 175 -25.36 -2.33 -5.49
CA ASN A 175 -24.28 -3.27 -5.75
C ASN A 175 -24.59 -4.62 -5.09
N THR A 176 -23.65 -5.55 -5.17
CA THR A 176 -23.76 -6.91 -4.61
C THR A 176 -22.73 -7.14 -3.50
N ILE A 177 -22.32 -6.07 -2.81
CA ILE A 177 -21.33 -6.16 -1.73
C ILE A 177 -21.96 -6.93 -0.57
N ALA A 178 -21.22 -7.90 -0.05
CA ALA A 178 -21.61 -8.78 1.04
C ALA A 178 -20.67 -8.65 2.25
N GLY A 179 -21.03 -9.33 3.34
CA GLY A 179 -20.29 -9.28 4.61
C GLY A 179 -20.65 -8.07 5.46
N ALA A 180 -19.91 -7.89 6.56
CA ALA A 180 -20.18 -6.84 7.52
C ALA A 180 -19.64 -5.47 7.07
N ILE A 181 -20.26 -4.41 7.58
CA ILE A 181 -19.69 -3.06 7.53
C ILE A 181 -18.44 -3.03 8.44
N PRO A 182 -17.26 -2.63 7.96
CA PRO A 182 -16.06 -2.59 8.79
C PRO A 182 -16.13 -1.48 9.85
N SER A 183 -15.64 -1.76 11.05
CA SER A 183 -15.52 -0.74 12.13
C SER A 183 -14.63 0.44 11.72
N ALA A 184 -13.73 0.24 10.75
CA ALA A 184 -12.87 1.27 10.18
C ALA A 184 -13.65 2.47 9.59
N ILE A 185 -14.94 2.32 9.27
CA ILE A 185 -15.82 3.45 8.89
C ILE A 185 -15.82 4.56 9.95
N GLY A 186 -15.62 4.23 11.23
CA GLY A 186 -15.51 5.24 12.31
C GLY A 186 -14.38 6.25 12.13
N ARG A 187 -13.36 5.93 11.33
CA ARG A 187 -12.22 6.83 11.05
C ARG A 187 -12.60 7.95 10.07
N LEU A 188 -13.75 7.85 9.41
CA LEU A 188 -14.21 8.82 8.42
C LEU A 188 -14.87 10.02 9.09
N VAL A 189 -14.09 10.78 9.88
CA VAL A 189 -14.61 11.80 10.80
C VAL A 189 -15.35 12.96 10.12
N SER A 190 -15.12 13.17 8.83
CA SER A 190 -15.80 14.17 8.00
C SER A 190 -16.98 13.62 7.19
N LEU A 191 -17.31 12.33 7.34
CA LEU A 191 -18.34 11.67 6.55
C LEU A 191 -19.72 12.24 6.84
N GLU A 192 -20.38 12.73 5.80
CA GLU A 192 -21.71 13.32 5.85
C GLU A 192 -22.79 12.36 5.34
N ARG A 193 -22.43 11.53 4.35
CA ARG A 193 -23.32 10.56 3.71
C ARG A 193 -22.63 9.20 3.61
N LEU A 194 -23.24 8.20 4.23
CA LEU A 194 -22.90 6.79 4.08
C LEU A 194 -24.10 6.05 3.51
N GLU A 195 -24.00 5.59 2.26
CA GLU A 195 -25.14 5.04 1.54
C GLU A 195 -24.84 3.64 0.99
N LEU A 196 -25.47 2.63 1.59
CA LEU A 196 -25.17 1.21 1.37
C LEU A 196 -26.41 0.39 0.99
N THR A 197 -27.52 1.05 0.67
CA THR A 197 -28.81 0.39 0.33
C THR A 197 -28.71 -0.41 -0.96
N ARG A 198 -29.54 -1.44 -1.10
CA ARG A 198 -29.50 -2.38 -2.24
C ARG A 198 -28.11 -3.02 -2.39
N ASN A 199 -27.67 -3.66 -1.30
CA ASN A 199 -26.48 -4.52 -1.23
C ASN A 199 -26.81 -5.81 -0.45
N GLU A 200 -25.85 -6.72 -0.36
CA GLU A 200 -25.96 -7.99 0.36
C GLU A 200 -25.27 -7.99 1.74
N LEU A 201 -24.99 -6.80 2.29
CA LEU A 201 -24.32 -6.66 3.59
C LEU A 201 -25.12 -7.31 4.72
N ASP A 202 -24.40 -7.90 5.67
CA ASP A 202 -24.95 -8.57 6.85
C ASP A 202 -24.20 -8.16 8.12
N GLY A 203 -24.47 -8.84 9.24
CA GLY A 203 -23.89 -8.50 10.53
C GLY A 203 -24.46 -7.24 11.19
N PRO A 204 -23.97 -6.88 12.38
CA PRO A 204 -24.41 -5.69 13.10
C PRO A 204 -23.82 -4.41 12.49
N ILE A 205 -24.52 -3.29 12.63
CA ILE A 205 -23.97 -1.97 12.36
C ILE A 205 -22.87 -1.70 13.41
N PRO A 206 -21.61 -1.39 13.01
CA PRO A 206 -20.54 -1.09 13.95
C PRO A 206 -20.89 0.10 14.83
N THR A 207 -20.53 0.04 16.11
CA THR A 207 -20.80 1.12 17.07
C THR A 207 -20.12 2.44 16.68
N GLU A 208 -19.02 2.33 15.96
CA GLU A 208 -18.21 3.42 15.43
C GLU A 208 -18.98 4.30 14.43
N VAL A 209 -20.00 3.77 13.76
CA VAL A 209 -20.90 4.60 12.92
C VAL A 209 -21.62 5.65 13.78
N GLY A 210 -21.94 5.32 15.04
CA GLY A 210 -22.53 6.25 15.99
C GLY A 210 -21.58 7.35 16.49
N GLU A 211 -20.28 7.25 16.19
CA GLU A 211 -19.27 8.24 16.55
C GLU A 211 -19.07 9.30 15.46
N LEU A 212 -19.63 9.09 14.27
CA LEU A 212 -19.52 9.99 13.12
C LEU A 212 -20.39 11.24 13.29
N ARG A 213 -19.80 12.30 13.85
CA ARG A 213 -20.52 13.53 14.22
C ARG A 213 -21.07 14.32 13.04
N GLN A 214 -20.45 14.21 11.87
CA GLN A 214 -20.89 14.89 10.66
C GLN A 214 -21.94 14.10 9.88
N LEU A 215 -22.21 12.85 10.27
CA LEU A 215 -23.09 11.96 9.53
C LEU A 215 -24.54 12.49 9.59
N SER A 216 -25.04 12.89 8.43
CA SER A 216 -26.37 13.45 8.25
C SER A 216 -27.31 12.49 7.53
N LYS A 217 -26.75 11.61 6.69
CA LYS A 217 -27.49 10.56 5.99
C LYS A 217 -26.75 9.24 6.13
N PHE A 218 -27.46 8.24 6.64
CA PHE A 218 -26.98 6.87 6.69
C PHE A 218 -28.07 5.95 6.13
N THR A 219 -27.72 5.14 5.14
CA THR A 219 -28.60 4.08 4.64
C THR A 219 -27.83 2.75 4.66
N ASN A 220 -28.42 1.72 5.28
CA ASN A 220 -27.84 0.38 5.36
C ASN A 220 -28.38 -0.51 4.22
N SER A 221 -27.84 -1.73 4.12
CA SER A 221 -28.41 -2.77 3.26
C SER A 221 -29.77 -3.23 3.80
N ASP A 222 -30.70 -3.54 2.89
CA ASP A 222 -32.03 -4.07 3.19
C ASP A 222 -32.00 -5.40 3.97
N ARG A 223 -30.87 -6.11 3.98
CA ARG A 223 -30.67 -7.37 4.72
C ARG A 223 -30.31 -7.15 6.19
N ILE A 224 -29.76 -5.98 6.55
CA ILE A 224 -29.43 -5.63 7.93
C ILE A 224 -30.73 -5.26 8.63
N ARG A 225 -31.38 -6.25 9.26
CA ARG A 225 -32.52 -6.01 10.15
C ARG A 225 -32.00 -5.27 11.37
N ASP A 226 -32.51 -4.07 11.61
CA ASP A 226 -32.15 -3.22 12.74
C ASP A 226 -32.13 -4.01 14.06
N PHE A 227 -30.95 -4.42 14.51
CA PHE A 227 -30.71 -4.81 15.89
C PHE A 227 -30.57 -3.52 16.73
N CYS A 228 -31.53 -2.60 16.66
CA CYS A 228 -31.62 -1.50 17.61
C CYS A 228 -32.10 -2.07 18.98
N THR A 229 -31.35 -2.99 19.58
CA THR A 229 -31.36 -3.10 21.04
C THR A 229 -30.43 -2.00 21.53
N CYS A 230 -30.97 -0.92 22.11
CA CYS A 230 -30.20 0.18 22.70
C CYS A 230 -29.82 -0.14 24.16
N PRO A 231 -28.58 -0.58 24.45
CA PRO A 231 -28.01 -0.44 25.80
C PRO A 231 -27.17 0.83 25.94
N TYR A 232 -26.83 1.55 24.86
CA TYR A 232 -25.99 2.76 24.89
C TYR A 232 -26.54 3.91 24.05
N ILE A 233 -26.48 5.11 24.64
CA ILE A 233 -27.04 6.39 24.18
C ILE A 233 -26.60 6.84 22.76
N PRO A 234 -25.38 6.56 22.25
CA PRO A 234 -24.97 6.97 20.90
C PRO A 234 -25.73 6.26 19.77
N LEU A 235 -26.01 4.96 19.92
CA LEU A 235 -26.72 4.16 18.92
C LEU A 235 -28.19 4.58 18.78
N CYS A 236 -28.81 5.00 19.89
CA CYS A 236 -30.16 5.56 19.86
C CYS A 236 -30.20 6.89 19.09
N TRP A 237 -29.10 7.66 19.06
CA TRP A 237 -29.00 8.87 18.25
C TRP A 237 -28.98 8.53 16.74
N CYS A 238 -28.22 7.52 16.32
CA CYS A 238 -28.25 7.01 14.94
C CYS A 238 -29.62 6.42 14.55
N CYS A 239 -30.19 5.51 15.35
CA CYS A 239 -31.51 4.93 15.04
C CYS A 239 -32.61 6.02 14.99
N CYS A 240 -32.62 6.99 15.92
CA CYS A 240 -33.61 8.07 15.95
C CYS A 240 -33.47 9.10 14.82
N ARG A 241 -32.25 9.39 14.34
CA ARG A 241 -32.02 10.31 13.22
C ARG A 241 -32.40 9.67 11.87
N VAL A 242 -32.14 8.37 11.71
CA VAL A 242 -32.45 7.61 10.50
C VAL A 242 -33.97 7.35 10.37
N SER A 243 -34.68 7.13 11.48
CA SER A 243 -36.15 6.96 11.48
C SER A 243 -36.95 8.25 11.21
N ALA A 244 -36.30 9.40 11.10
CA ALA A 244 -36.95 10.71 11.00
C ALA A 244 -37.05 11.29 9.58
N GLN A 245 -36.89 10.49 8.52
CA GLN A 245 -37.21 10.92 7.15
C GLN A 245 -38.71 10.73 6.86
N PRO A 246 -39.44 11.77 6.37
CA PRO A 246 -40.86 11.66 6.11
C PRO A 246 -41.12 10.83 4.84
N SER A 247 -42.15 9.99 4.94
CA SER A 247 -42.79 9.23 3.85
C SER A 247 -43.24 10.09 2.69
#